data_AF-A0A7J4UME9-F1
#
_entry.id   AF-A0A7J4UME9-F1
#
_cell.length_a   1.000
_cell.length_b   1.000
_cell.length_c   1.000
_cell.angle_alpha   90.00
_cell.angle_beta   90.00
_cell.angle_gamma   90.00
#
_symmetry.space_group_name_H-M   'P 1'
#
loop_
_entity.id
_entity.type
_entity.pdbx_description
1 polymer ?
#
loop_
_entity_poly.entity_id
_entity_poly.type
_entity_poly.pdbx_seq_one_letter_code
_entity_poly.pdbx_strand_id
1 'polypeptide(L)' 'MIFVLIYGPMAVGKLTVAKELVKLTGYKLFHNHLTVDLVGSIFEWGTT' A
#
# COMPACT_ATOMS: atom_id res chain seq x y z
N MET A 1 2.39 -18.66 -0.36
CA MET A 1 2.06 -17.28 0.04
C MET A 1 1.46 -16.59 -1.18
N ILE A 2 0.32 -15.89 -1.04
CA ILE A 2 -0.36 -15.22 -2.17
C ILE A 2 -0.09 -13.70 -2.07
N PHE A 3 0.33 -13.10 -3.17
CA PHE A 3 0.53 -11.65 -3.30
C PHE A 3 -0.48 -11.08 -4.29
N VAL A 4 -1.15 -10.00 -3.92
CA VAL A 4 -2.18 -9.36 -4.75
C VAL A 4 -1.77 -7.91 -5.01
N LEU A 5 -1.55 -7.58 -6.28
CA LEU A 5 -1.22 -6.23 -6.74
C LEU A 5 -2.45 -5.59 -7.40
N ILE A 6 -2.93 -4.48 -6.84
CA ILE A 6 -4.05 -3.71 -7.40
C ILE A 6 -3.48 -2.47 -8.11
N TYR A 7 -3.53 -2.46 -9.44
CA TYR A 7 -3.01 -1.39 -10.29
C TYR A 7 -4.14 -0.67 -11.05
N GLY A 8 -3.91 0.58 -11.43
CA GLY A 8 -4.83 1.37 -12.24
C GLY A 8 -4.62 2.88 -12.11
N PRO A 9 -5.33 3.71 -12.90
CA PRO A 9 -5.21 5.17 -12.90
C PRO A 9 -5.50 5.83 -11.54
N MET A 10 -5.15 7.10 -11.39
CA MET A 10 -5.46 7.86 -10.17
C MET A 10 -6.98 7.91 -9.92
N ALA A 11 -7.38 7.90 -8.64
CA ALA A 11 -8.78 7.99 -8.20
C ALA A 11 -9.75 6.86 -8.62
N VAL A 12 -9.32 5.76 -9.26
CA VAL A 12 -10.21 4.62 -9.61
C VAL A 12 -10.65 3.73 -8.44
N GLY A 13 -10.44 4.13 -7.19
CA GLY A 13 -10.90 3.39 -6.02
C GLY A 13 -10.04 2.19 -5.57
N LYS A 14 -8.78 2.08 -6.03
CA LYS A 14 -7.87 0.97 -5.67
C LYS A 14 -7.76 0.71 -4.16
N LEU A 15 -7.62 1.78 -3.38
CA LEU A 15 -7.53 1.69 -1.92
C LEU A 15 -8.83 1.15 -1.29
N THR A 16 -9.98 1.52 -1.85
CA THR A 16 -11.29 1.03 -1.40
C THR A 16 -11.40 -0.48 -1.62
N VAL A 17 -11.06 -0.95 -2.83
CA VAL A 17 -11.07 -2.39 -3.15
C VAL A 17 -10.10 -3.15 -2.25
N ALA A 18 -8.90 -2.61 -2.04
CA ALA A 18 -7.89 -3.26 -1.20
C ALA A 18 -8.34 -3.41 0.27
N LYS A 19 -9.06 -2.42 0.81
CA LYS A 19 -9.64 -2.49 2.16
C LYS A 19 -10.72 -3.57 2.29
N GLU A 20 -11.60 -3.70 1.30
CA GLU A 20 -12.60 -4.78 1.31
C GLU A 20 -11.94 -6.16 1.16
N LEU A 21 -10.90 -6.29 0.33
CA LEU A 21 -10.15 -7.53 0.18
C LEU A 21 -9.50 -7.97 1.51
N VAL A 22 -8.95 -7.02 2.27
CA VAL A 22 -8.37 -7.28 3.61
C VAL A 22 -9.42 -7.82 4.58
N LYS A 23 -10.63 -7.26 4.59
CA LYS A 23 -11.72 -7.75 5.45
C LYS A 23 -12.11 -9.19 5.11
N LEU A 24 -12.11 -9.55 3.83
CA LEU A 24 -12.52 -10.88 3.36
C LEU A 24 -11.42 -11.95 3.54
N THR A 25 -10.15 -11.56 3.45
CA THR A 25 -9.02 -12.51 3.39
C THR A 25 -8.14 -12.50 4.63
N GLY A 26 -8.22 -11.47 5.47
CA GLY A 26 -7.29 -11.25 6.58
C GLY A 26 -5.88 -10.85 6.12
N TYR A 27 -5.67 -10.53 4.84
CA TYR A 27 -4.36 -10.14 4.33
C TYR A 27 -3.91 -8.78 4.88
N LYS A 28 -2.59 -8.59 5.00
CA LYS A 28 -2.03 -7.29 5.37
C LYS A 28 -2.08 -6.34 4.16
N LEU A 29 -2.60 -5.13 4.39
CA LEU A 29 -2.66 -4.08 3.38
C LEU A 29 -1.34 -3.30 3.33
N PHE A 30 -0.73 -3.19 2.16
CA PHE A 30 0.41 -2.32 1.93
C PHE A 30 0.01 -1.26 0.91
N HIS A 31 0.12 0.03 1.25
CA HIS A 31 -0.21 1.14 0.36
C HIS A 31 0.83 2.25 0.47
N ASN A 32 0.98 3.05 -0.60
CA ASN A 32 2.08 4.00 -0.74
C ASN A 32 2.29 4.96 0.43
N HIS A 33 1.25 5.46 1.10
CA HIS A 33 1.45 6.30 2.30
C HIS A 33 2.24 5.58 3.40
N LEU A 34 1.95 4.30 3.66
CA LEU A 34 2.68 3.50 4.64
C LEU A 34 4.13 3.25 4.18
N THR A 35 4.35 3.12 2.87
CA THR A 35 5.69 2.96 2.28
C THR A 35 6.52 4.23 2.46
N VAL A 36 5.94 5.40 2.19
CA VAL A 36 6.60 6.70 2.36
C VAL A 36 6.94 6.92 3.83
N ASP A 37 6.02 6.63 4.74
CA ASP A 37 6.25 6.76 6.18
C ASP A 37 7.34 5.79 6.66
N LEU A 38 7.33 4.54 6.19
CA LEU A 38 8.36 3.55 6.52
C LEU A 38 9.74 3.97 6.00
N VAL A 39 9.83 4.39 4.73
CA VAL A 39 11.10 4.84 4.14
C VAL A 39 11.60 6.09 4.85
N GLY A 40 10.72 7.06 5.15
CA GLY A 40 11.06 8.26 5.91
C GLY A 40 11.47 7.99 7.36
N SER A 41 11.07 6.86 7.95
CA SER A 41 11.53 6.44 9.29
C SER A 41 12.92 5.80 9.29
N ILE A 42 13.40 5.34 8.13
CA ILE A 42 14.69 4.63 7.98
C ILE A 42 15.74 5.54 7.32
N PHE A 43 15.33 6.45 6.43
CA PHE A 43 16.20 7.32 5.65
C PHE A 43 15.81 8.78 5.82
N GLU A 44 16.80 9.65 6.00
CA GLU A 44 16.59 11.10 5.93
C GLU A 44 16.29 11.52 4.48
N TRP A 45 15.36 12.46 4.32
CA TRP A 45 14.97 12.98 3.01
C TRP A 45 16.19 13.53 2.25
N GLY A 46 16.46 13.01 1.05
CA GLY A 46 17.57 13.46 0.21
C GLY A 46 18.93 12.80 0.50
N THR A 47 18.96 11.74 1.31
CA THR A 47 20.19 10.94 1.49
C THR A 47 20.55 10.24 0.17
N THR A 48 21.83 10.31 -0.20
CA THR A 48 22.40 9.79 -1.46
C THR A 48 22.68 8.30 -1.38
#